data_AF-A0A942F4W8-F1
#
_entry.id   AF-A0A942F4W8-F1
#
_cell.length_a   1.000
_cell.length_b   1.000
_cell.length_c   1.000
_cell.angle_alpha   90.00
_cell.angle_beta   90.00
_cell.angle_gamma   90.00
#
_symmetry.space_group_name_H-M   'P 1'
#
loop_
_entity.id
_entity.type
_entity.pdbx_description
1 polymer ?
#
loop_
_entity_poly.entity_id
_entity_poly.type
_entity_poly.pdbx_seq_one_letter_code
_entity_poly.pdbx_strand_id
1 'polypeptide(L)'
;MAASSSPFASVKLSASLVQQAREAAQPQRRSVAGQIEYWATLGRIADETGLTVQEAREAIALYDARQREVGTADESLDAIESRFLAAETSGRLAQAVRETVLANRRALPDSRRAA
;
A
#
# COMPACT_ATOMS: atom_id res chain seq x y z
N MET A 1 -20.75 19.28 -45.62
CA MET A 1 -21.55 18.81 -44.46
C MET A 1 -20.65 17.97 -43.56
N ALA A 2 -20.05 18.58 -42.55
CA ALA A 2 -19.23 17.85 -41.58
C ALA A 2 -20.17 17.04 -40.66
N ALA A 3 -20.06 15.71 -40.69
CA ALA A 3 -20.79 14.87 -39.77
C ALA A 3 -20.25 15.11 -38.35
N SER A 4 -21.11 15.54 -37.44
CA SER A 4 -20.83 15.59 -36.01
C SER A 4 -20.64 14.15 -35.51
N SER A 5 -19.40 13.68 -35.41
CA SER A 5 -19.11 12.38 -34.81
C SER A 5 -19.47 12.44 -33.32
N SER A 6 -20.50 11.70 -32.91
CA SER A 6 -20.78 11.47 -31.49
C SER A 6 -19.52 10.95 -30.80
N PRO A 7 -19.11 11.49 -29.64
CA PRO A 7 -17.98 10.98 -28.89
C PRO A 7 -18.26 9.61 -28.25
N PHE A 8 -19.49 9.09 -28.38
CA PHE A 8 -19.93 7.83 -27.79
C PHE A 8 -20.31 6.81 -28.86
N ALA A 9 -19.85 5.57 -28.68
CA ALA A 9 -20.21 4.41 -29.47
C ALA A 9 -20.71 3.28 -28.57
N SER A 10 -21.75 2.56 -29.00
CA SER A 10 -22.24 1.38 -28.29
C SER A 10 -21.48 0.14 -28.76
N VAL A 11 -20.80 -0.53 -27.83
CA VAL A 11 -20.00 -1.75 -28.10
C VAL A 11 -20.63 -2.94 -27.39
N LYS A 12 -20.72 -4.08 -28.06
CA LYS A 12 -21.14 -5.34 -27.44
C LYS A 12 -19.96 -5.95 -26.68
N LEU A 13 -20.12 -6.08 -25.37
CA LEU A 13 -19.13 -6.68 -24.48
C LEU A 13 -19.73 -7.92 -23.80
N SER A 14 -18.86 -8.85 -23.38
CA SER A 14 -19.32 -10.01 -22.61
C SER A 14 -19.86 -9.57 -21.25
N ALA A 15 -20.89 -10.26 -20.76
CA ALA A 15 -21.46 -9.97 -19.45
C ALA A 15 -20.43 -10.14 -18.31
N SER A 16 -19.52 -11.11 -18.45
CA SER A 16 -18.43 -11.34 -17.49
C SER A 16 -17.46 -10.16 -17.39
N LEU A 17 -17.06 -9.56 -18.51
CA LEU A 17 -16.18 -8.39 -18.52
C LEU A 17 -16.88 -7.19 -17.86
N VAL A 18 -18.16 -6.97 -18.17
CA VAL A 18 -18.96 -5.89 -17.58
C VAL A 18 -19.09 -6.06 -16.07
N GLN A 19 -19.25 -7.29 -15.59
CA GLN A 19 -19.32 -7.58 -14.16
C GLN A 19 -17.99 -7.32 -13.45
N GLN A 20 -16.86 -7.78 -14.02
CA GLN A 20 -15.53 -7.50 -13.48
C GLN A 20 -15.26 -5.98 -13.41
N ALA A 21 -15.62 -5.25 -14.47
CA ALA A 21 -15.47 -3.80 -14.50
C ALA A 21 -16.34 -3.12 -13.44
N ARG A 22 -17.56 -3.61 -13.20
CA ARG A 22 -18.41 -3.09 -12.11
C ARG A 22 -17.76 -3.27 -10.74
N GLU A 23 -17.26 -4.46 -10.45
CA GLU A 23 -16.61 -4.77 -9.17
C GLU A 23 -15.36 -3.92 -8.94
N ALA A 24 -14.49 -3.80 -9.97
CA ALA A 24 -13.28 -2.99 -9.90
C ALA A 24 -13.55 -1.48 -9.81
N ALA A 25 -14.69 -1.02 -10.32
CA ALA A 25 -15.07 0.39 -10.31
C ALA A 25 -15.64 0.87 -8.97
N GLN A 26 -16.28 -0.02 -8.18
CA GLN A 26 -16.95 0.33 -6.92
C GLN A 26 -16.03 1.07 -5.93
N PRO A 27 -14.81 0.56 -5.60
CA PRO A 27 -13.95 1.21 -4.61
C PRO A 27 -13.48 2.60 -5.06
N GLN A 28 -13.34 2.79 -6.37
CA GLN A 28 -12.84 4.01 -6.98
C GLN A 28 -13.96 4.99 -7.35
N ARG A 29 -15.23 4.64 -7.08
CA ARG A 29 -16.42 5.40 -7.47
C ARG A 29 -16.44 5.78 -8.96
N ARG A 30 -15.89 4.90 -9.80
CA ARG A 30 -15.85 5.06 -11.26
C ARG A 30 -17.10 4.45 -11.89
N SER A 31 -17.45 4.92 -13.09
CA SER A 31 -18.46 4.23 -13.91
C SER A 31 -17.86 2.95 -14.52
N VAL A 32 -18.71 2.00 -14.91
CA VAL A 32 -18.27 0.77 -15.60
C VAL A 32 -17.53 1.11 -16.89
N ALA A 33 -18.05 2.06 -17.68
CA ALA A 33 -17.41 2.55 -18.90
C ALA A 33 -16.03 3.17 -18.59
N GLY A 34 -15.94 4.04 -17.58
CA GLY A 34 -14.69 4.67 -17.17
C GLY A 34 -13.66 3.66 -16.65
N GLN A 35 -14.11 2.57 -16.02
CA GLN A 35 -13.22 1.49 -15.60
C GLN A 35 -12.64 0.71 -16.80
N ILE A 36 -13.45 0.47 -17.84
CA ILE A 36 -13.01 -0.18 -19.07
C ILE A 36 -12.05 0.73 -19.85
N GLU A 37 -12.34 2.03 -19.95
CA GLU A 37 -11.44 3.03 -20.56
C GLU A 37 -10.10 3.10 -19.82
N TYR A 38 -10.13 3.04 -18.49
CA TYR A 38 -8.92 3.00 -17.68
C TYR A 38 -8.08 1.76 -17.98
N TRP A 39 -8.68 0.56 -18.02
CA TRP A 39 -7.96 -0.66 -18.40
C TRP A 39 -7.39 -0.59 -19.82
N ALA A 40 -8.13 -0.04 -20.78
CA ALA A 40 -7.64 0.15 -22.15
C ALA A 40 -6.45 1.11 -22.19
N THR A 41 -6.47 2.17 -21.39
CA THR A 41 -5.36 3.13 -21.27
C THR A 41 -4.12 2.46 -20.66
N LEU A 42 -4.29 1.67 -19.60
CA LEU A 42 -3.19 0.90 -19.01
C LEU A 42 -2.59 -0.10 -20.01
N GLY A 43 -3.43 -0.80 -20.78
CA GLY A 43 -2.97 -1.73 -21.82
C GLY A 43 -2.12 -1.03 -22.88
N ARG A 44 -2.56 0.14 -23.36
CA ARG A 44 -1.78 0.93 -24.32
C ARG A 44 -0.42 1.36 -23.77
N ILE A 45 -0.38 1.83 -22.53
CA ILE A 45 0.88 2.22 -21.87
C ILE A 45 1.79 1.00 -21.73
N ALA A 46 1.26 -0.16 -21.33
CA ALA A 46 2.02 -1.39 -21.25
C ALA A 46 2.61 -1.79 -22.61
N ASP A 47 1.83 -1.73 -23.68
CA ASP A 47 2.31 -2.00 -25.05
C ASP A 47 3.40 -1.01 -25.49
N GLU A 48 3.22 0.29 -25.27
CA GLU A 48 4.19 1.35 -25.61
C GLU A 48 5.51 1.22 -24.84
N THR A 49 5.43 0.75 -23.60
CA THR A 49 6.60 0.52 -22.73
C THR A 49 7.25 -0.85 -22.95
N GLY A 50 6.65 -1.71 -23.77
CA GLY A 50 7.11 -3.07 -23.99
C GLY A 50 6.90 -4.00 -22.78
N LEU A 51 6.07 -3.62 -21.82
CA LEU A 51 5.78 -4.43 -20.64
C LEU A 51 4.84 -5.58 -21.02
N THR A 52 5.35 -6.79 -21.02
CA THR A 52 4.56 -7.97 -21.34
C THR A 52 3.64 -8.37 -20.18
N VAL A 53 2.56 -9.07 -20.50
CA VAL A 53 1.64 -9.63 -19.50
C VAL A 53 2.37 -10.58 -18.53
N GLN A 54 3.38 -11.31 -19.01
CA GLN A 54 4.13 -12.25 -18.19
C GLN A 54 5.00 -11.53 -17.16
N GLU A 55 5.73 -10.49 -17.59
CA GLU A 55 6.55 -9.66 -16.69
C GLU A 55 5.68 -8.94 -15.65
N ALA A 56 4.52 -8.42 -16.06
CA ALA A 56 3.58 -7.82 -15.12
C ALA A 56 3.07 -8.83 -14.07
N ARG A 57 2.76 -10.07 -14.49
CA ARG A 57 2.34 -11.13 -13.57
C ARG A 57 3.45 -11.54 -12.61
N GLU A 58 4.68 -11.65 -13.10
CA GLU A 58 5.84 -11.96 -12.26
C GLU A 58 6.10 -10.85 -11.23
N ALA A 59 6.04 -9.59 -11.65
CA ALA A 59 6.20 -8.45 -10.75
C ALA A 59 5.12 -8.43 -9.65
N ILE A 60 3.86 -8.72 -9.99
CA ILE A 60 2.76 -8.84 -9.01
C ILE A 60 3.02 -10.02 -8.05
N ALA A 61 3.42 -11.18 -8.58
CA ALA A 61 3.70 -12.35 -7.75
C ALA A 61 4.85 -12.10 -6.75
N LEU A 62 5.91 -11.43 -7.19
CA LEU A 62 7.03 -11.04 -6.34
C LEU A 62 6.61 -10.02 -5.27
N TYR A 63 5.78 -9.04 -5.63
CA TYR A 63 5.23 -8.08 -4.69
C TYR A 63 4.36 -8.78 -3.62
N ASP A 64 3.46 -9.66 -4.03
CA ASP A 64 2.60 -10.40 -3.12
C ASP A 64 3.40 -11.33 -2.19
N ALA A 65 4.44 -11.98 -2.70
CA ALA A 65 5.34 -12.80 -1.89
C ALA A 65 6.03 -11.96 -0.81
N ARG A 66 6.57 -10.78 -1.19
CA ARG A 66 7.19 -9.85 -0.25
C ARG A 66 6.21 -9.31 0.80
N GLN A 67 4.97 -9.01 0.39
CA GLN A 67 3.95 -8.54 1.33
C GLN A 67 3.52 -9.62 2.33
N ARG A 68 3.49 -10.89 1.91
CA ARG A 68 3.27 -12.02 2.84
C ARG A 68 4.40 -12.14 3.86
N GLU A 69 5.66 -11.98 3.44
CA GLU A 69 6.81 -11.99 4.35
C GLU A 69 6.75 -10.83 5.37
N VAL A 70 6.39 -9.63 4.92
CA VAL A 70 6.20 -8.48 5.82
C VAL A 70 5.01 -8.69 6.76
N GLY A 71 3.91 -9.29 6.29
CA GLY A 71 2.77 -9.67 7.13
C GLY A 71 3.10 -10.76 8.17
N THR A 72 4.13 -11.58 7.93
CA THR A 72 4.65 -12.51 8.96
C THR A 72 5.62 -11.85 9.94
N ALA A 73 6.19 -10.70 9.57
CA ALA A 73 7.05 -9.89 10.43
C ALA A 73 6.27 -8.80 11.20
N ASP A 74 4.97 -8.63 10.92
CA ASP A 74 4.05 -7.89 11.77
C ASP A 74 3.87 -8.72 13.05
N GLU A 75 4.79 -8.53 14.00
CA GLU A 75 4.65 -9.03 15.36
C GLU A 75 3.25 -8.64 15.81
N SER A 76 2.38 -9.64 16.02
CA SER A 76 0.96 -9.37 16.28
C SER A 76 0.84 -8.40 17.45
N LEU A 77 -0.19 -7.54 17.44
CA LEU A 77 -0.40 -6.59 18.53
C LEU A 77 -0.37 -7.30 19.91
N ASP A 78 -0.90 -8.53 19.97
CA ASP A 78 -0.85 -9.41 21.14
C ASP A 78 0.59 -9.83 21.53
N ALA A 79 1.46 -10.11 20.55
CA ALA A 79 2.86 -10.42 20.78
C ALA A 79 3.62 -9.19 21.32
N ILE A 80 3.32 -8.00 20.80
CA ILE A 80 3.89 -6.74 21.31
C ILE A 80 3.40 -6.47 22.75
N GLU A 81 2.10 -6.63 23.01
CA GLU A 81 1.51 -6.42 24.34
C GLU A 81 2.08 -7.41 25.37
N SER A 82 2.15 -8.70 25.02
CA SER A 82 2.73 -9.72 25.90
C SER A 82 4.21 -9.45 26.19
N ARG A 83 5.00 -9.04 25.19
CA ARG A 83 6.40 -8.65 25.38
C ARG A 83 6.54 -7.43 26.30
N PHE A 84 5.66 -6.44 26.14
CA PHE A 84 5.62 -5.24 26.98
C PHE A 84 5.32 -5.60 28.44
N LEU A 85 4.24 -6.35 28.70
CA LEU A 85 3.85 -6.79 30.04
C LEU A 85 4.93 -7.64 30.70
N ALA A 86 5.60 -8.51 29.94
CA ALA A 86 6.72 -9.30 30.44
C ALA A 86 7.93 -8.43 30.81
N ALA A 87 8.20 -7.37 30.05
CA ALA A 87 9.27 -6.42 30.35
C ALA A 87 8.94 -5.51 31.54
N GLU A 88 7.66 -5.16 31.73
CA GLU A 88 7.17 -4.42 32.89
C GLU A 88 7.28 -5.27 34.16
N THR A 89 6.73 -6.49 34.13
CA THR A 89 6.75 -7.43 35.27
C THR A 89 8.17 -7.80 35.68
N SER A 90 9.08 -7.99 34.71
CA SER A 90 10.47 -8.32 35.00
C SER A 90 11.32 -7.10 35.39
N GLY A 91 10.75 -5.89 35.46
CA GLY A 91 11.47 -4.65 35.76
C GLY A 91 12.45 -4.17 34.68
N ARG A 92 12.53 -4.86 33.54
CA ARG A 92 13.42 -4.51 32.41
C ARG A 92 13.00 -3.18 31.77
N LEU A 93 11.69 -2.93 31.69
CA LEU A 93 11.15 -1.66 31.19
C LEU A 93 11.65 -0.49 32.03
N ALA A 94 11.56 -0.61 33.37
CA ALA A 94 12.02 0.44 34.29
C ALA A 94 13.54 0.69 34.19
N GLN A 95 14.33 -0.36 33.97
CA GLN A 95 15.76 -0.24 33.73
C GLN A 95 16.07 0.51 32.43
N ALA A 96 15.44 0.12 31.32
CA ALA A 96 15.62 0.76 30.02
C ALA A 96 15.22 2.24 30.04
N VAL A 97 14.14 2.59 30.75
CA VAL A 97 13.73 3.99 30.95
C VAL A 97 14.79 4.78 31.72
N ARG A 98 15.33 4.22 32.83
CA ARG A 98 16.40 4.89 33.59
C ARG A 98 17.65 5.11 32.75
N GLU A 99 18.07 4.10 31.99
CA GLU A 99 19.24 4.19 31.10
C GLU A 99 19.04 5.27 30.03
N THR A 100 17.85 5.32 29.42
CA THR A 100 17.50 6.34 28.42
C THR A 100 17.50 7.76 29.02
N VAL A 101 16.93 7.93 30.22
CA VAL A 101 16.93 9.23 30.93
C VAL A 101 18.34 9.67 31.28
N LEU A 102 19.19 8.75 31.75
CA LEU A 102 20.59 9.04 32.04
C LEU A 102 21.37 9.40 30.78
N ALA A 103 21.14 8.70 29.67
CA ALA A 103 21.73 9.01 28.37
C ALA A 103 21.32 10.41 27.89
N ASN A 104 20.03 10.75 27.94
CA ASN A 104 19.52 12.07 27.55
C ASN A 104 20.07 13.20 28.44
N ARG A 105 20.22 12.96 29.75
CA ARG A 105 20.84 13.94 30.67
C ARG A 105 22.32 14.17 30.38
N ARG A 106 23.05 13.15 29.94
CA ARG A 106 24.46 13.28 29.52
C ARG A 106 24.60 13.94 28.15
N ALA A 107 23.61 13.75 27.27
CA ALA A 107 23.57 14.31 25.93
C ALA A 107 23.12 15.79 25.89
N LEU A 108 22.56 16.32 26.99
CA LEU A 108 22.27 17.74 27.16
C LEU A 108 23.50 18.46 27.74
N PRO A 109 24.29 19.22 26.94
CA PRO A 109 25.30 20.11 27.50
C PRO A 109 24.62 21.32 28.18
N ASP A 110 25.30 21.87 29.20
CA ASP A 110 24.90 23.04 30.02
C ASP A 110 24.58 24.28 29.16
N SER A 111 23.37 24.34 28.60
CA SER A 111 22.83 25.52 27.92
C SER A 111 22.15 26.51 28.90
N ARG A 112 22.32 26.32 30.22
CA ARG A 112 21.77 27.20 31.27
C ARG A 112 22.79 28.04 32.04
N ARG A 113 24.08 28.04 31.67
CA ARG A 113 25.12 28.90 32.32
C ARG A 113 25.51 30.16 31.54
N ALA A 114 24.73 30.55 30.53
CA ALA A 114 24.89 31.80 29.82
C ALA A 114 23.58 32.60 29.85
N ALA A 115 23.32 33.28 30.95
CA ALA A 115 22.36 34.39 31.08
C ALA A 115 22.85 35.31 32.20
#